data_AF-A0A3N2D0V2-F1
#
_entry.id   AF-A0A3N2D0V2-F1
#
_cell.length_a   1.000
_cell.length_b   1.000
_cell.length_c   1.000
_cell.angle_alpha   90.00
_cell.angle_beta   90.00
_cell.angle_gamma   90.00
#
_symmetry.space_group_name_H-M   'P 1'
#
loop_
_entity.id
_entity.type
_entity.pdbx_description
1 polymer ?
#
loop_
_entity_poly.entity_id
_entity_poly.type
_entity_poly.pdbx_seq_one_letter_code
_entity_poly.pdbx_strand_id
1 'polypeptide(L)'
;MHTELPTQLTGTAAPTLMWAREDEIEPQALQQLRTIAALPWVHGVRVMPDVHLGKGATVGSVIAMRDAVSPNAVGVDIGCGMNGVRAHARPGLRGGLG
;
A
#
# COMPACT_ATOMS: atom_id res chain seq x y z
N MET A 1 -10.47 -13.20 19.00
CA MET A 1 -11.04 -13.54 17.69
C MET A 1 -9.92 -13.34 16.68
N HIS A 2 -9.26 -14.41 16.24
CA HIS A 2 -8.25 -14.31 15.19
C HIS A 2 -9.00 -14.06 13.88
N THR A 3 -8.81 -12.89 13.29
CA THR A 3 -9.32 -12.63 11.94
C THR A 3 -8.32 -13.23 10.97
N GLU A 4 -8.73 -14.23 10.19
CA GLU A 4 -7.89 -14.74 9.10
C GLU A 4 -7.68 -13.62 8.07
N LEU A 5 -6.41 -13.37 7.75
CA LEU A 5 -6.02 -12.47 6.68
C LEU A 5 -5.81 -13.28 5.39
N PRO A 6 -6.11 -12.71 4.22
CA PRO A 6 -6.64 -11.35 4.03
C PRO A 6 -8.14 -11.24 4.32
N THR A 7 -8.58 -10.09 4.83
CA THR A 7 -10.01 -9.74 4.91
C THR A 7 -10.49 -9.15 3.59
N GLN A 8 -11.77 -9.32 3.26
CA GLN A 8 -12.36 -8.67 2.10
C GLN A 8 -13.03 -7.35 2.51
N LEU A 9 -12.71 -6.27 1.79
CA LEU A 9 -13.39 -4.99 2.00
C LEU A 9 -14.79 -5.03 1.39
N THR A 10 -15.79 -4.79 2.23
CA THR A 10 -17.19 -4.73 1.82
C THR A 10 -17.49 -3.48 0.97
N GLY A 11 -18.48 -3.59 0.08
CA GLY A 11 -18.92 -2.47 -0.77
C GLY A 11 -17.94 -2.11 -1.89
N THR A 12 -17.15 -3.08 -2.37
CA THR A 12 -16.22 -2.90 -3.50
C THR A 12 -16.74 -3.63 -4.74
N ALA A 13 -16.64 -3.01 -5.91
CA ALA A 13 -17.05 -3.63 -7.17
C ALA A 13 -15.98 -4.62 -7.68
N ALA A 14 -14.71 -4.23 -7.63
CA ALA A 14 -13.57 -5.12 -7.88
C ALA A 14 -13.10 -5.81 -6.58
N PRO A 15 -12.62 -7.07 -6.65
CA PRO A 15 -12.11 -7.79 -5.49
C PRO A 15 -11.02 -7.02 -4.74
N THR A 16 -11.33 -6.63 -3.50
CA THR A 16 -10.43 -5.86 -2.62
C THR A 16 -10.10 -6.67 -1.38
N LEU A 17 -8.84 -7.12 -1.30
CA LEU A 17 -8.33 -7.96 -0.21
C LEU A 17 -7.33 -7.16 0.64
N MET A 18 -7.46 -7.24 1.95
CA MET A 18 -6.71 -6.43 2.90
C MET A 18 -5.95 -7.30 3.89
N TRP A 19 -4.66 -6.99 4.08
CA TRP A 19 -3.84 -7.48 5.19
C TRP A 19 -3.92 -6.50 6.37
N ALA A 20 -5.12 -6.07 6.66
CA ALA A 20 -5.43 -5.09 7.68
C ALA A 20 -6.86 -5.35 8.16
N ARG A 21 -7.21 -4.81 9.33
CA ARG A 21 -8.58 -4.85 9.82
C ARG A 21 -9.28 -3.55 9.48
N GLU A 22 -10.55 -3.63 9.09
CA GLU A 22 -11.31 -2.44 8.67
C GLU A 22 -11.42 -1.38 9.79
N ASP A 23 -11.49 -1.81 11.06
CA ASP A 23 -11.55 -0.93 12.23
C ASP A 23 -10.21 -0.23 12.56
N GLU A 24 -9.10 -0.65 11.94
CA GLU A 24 -7.78 -0.04 12.10
C GLU A 24 -7.45 0.98 11.00
N ILE A 25 -8.26 1.02 9.94
CA ILE A 25 -8.04 1.90 8.78
C ILE A 25 -8.91 3.15 8.91
N GLU A 26 -8.31 4.31 8.65
CA GLU A 26 -9.03 5.58 8.66
C GLU A 26 -10.21 5.57 7.66
N PRO A 27 -11.40 6.11 8.02
CA PRO A 27 -12.58 6.08 7.16
C PRO A 27 -12.35 6.68 5.76
N GLN A 28 -11.47 7.68 5.66
CA GLN A 28 -11.14 8.34 4.39
C GLN A 28 -10.34 7.42 3.46
N ALA A 29 -9.43 6.62 4.02
CA ALA A 29 -8.68 5.61 3.26
C ALA A 29 -9.62 4.48 2.78
N LEU A 30 -10.52 4.01 3.65
CA LEU A 30 -11.54 3.02 3.25
C LEU A 30 -12.43 3.53 2.12
N GLN A 31 -12.88 4.79 2.19
CA GLN A 31 -13.66 5.40 1.13
C GLN A 31 -12.85 5.52 -0.17
N GLN A 32 -11.58 5.90 -0.09
CA GLN A 32 -10.71 5.97 -1.27
C GLN A 32 -10.52 4.60 -1.92
N LEU A 33 -10.32 3.52 -1.14
CA LEU A 33 -10.25 2.15 -1.64
C LEU A 33 -11.54 1.74 -2.38
N ARG A 34 -12.70 2.06 -1.82
CA ARG A 34 -14.01 1.78 -2.46
C ARG A 34 -14.17 2.53 -3.78
N THR A 35 -13.79 3.81 -3.81
CA THR A 35 -13.82 4.62 -5.02
C THR A 35 -12.91 4.05 -6.10
N ILE A 36 -11.68 3.64 -5.74
CA ILE A 36 -10.73 3.03 -6.68
C ILE A 36 -11.29 1.70 -7.22
N ALA A 37 -11.79 0.84 -6.34
CA ALA A 37 -12.33 -0.47 -6.71
C ALA A 37 -13.59 -0.39 -7.58
N ALA A 38 -14.23 0.79 -7.68
CA ALA A 38 -15.38 1.04 -8.54
C ALA A 38 -15.01 1.50 -9.96
N LEU A 39 -13.74 1.80 -10.23
CA LEU A 39 -13.30 2.22 -11.57
C LEU A 39 -13.39 1.05 -12.57
N PRO A 40 -13.88 1.29 -13.80
CA PRO A 40 -14.24 0.20 -14.73
C PRO A 40 -13.04 -0.59 -15.26
N TRP A 41 -11.84 -0.04 -15.20
CA TRP A 41 -10.58 -0.68 -15.59
C TRP A 41 -9.87 -1.40 -14.44
N VAL A 42 -10.35 -1.28 -13.19
CA VAL A 42 -9.72 -1.95 -12.04
C VAL A 42 -10.16 -3.41 -11.98
N HIS A 43 -9.18 -4.31 -12.06
CA HIS A 43 -9.38 -5.75 -11.94
C HIS A 43 -9.39 -6.22 -10.49
N GLY A 44 -8.66 -5.53 -9.60
CA GLY A 44 -8.64 -5.84 -8.17
C GLY A 44 -7.67 -4.95 -7.40
N VAL A 45 -7.85 -4.90 -6.07
CA VAL A 45 -7.04 -4.10 -5.15
C VAL A 45 -6.48 -5.00 -4.04
N ARG A 46 -5.22 -4.80 -3.67
CA ARG A 46 -4.59 -5.42 -2.49
C ARG A 46 -4.13 -4.34 -1.54
N VAL A 47 -4.46 -4.47 -0.27
CA VAL A 47 -4.26 -3.43 0.74
C VAL A 47 -3.30 -3.94 1.80
N MET A 48 -2.23 -3.20 2.04
CA MET A 48 -1.18 -3.52 3.00
C MET A 48 -1.55 -2.97 4.40
N PRO A 49 -0.91 -3.47 5.48
CA PRO A 49 -1.19 -3.03 6.85
C PRO A 49 -0.94 -1.53 7.11
N ASP A 50 -0.08 -0.90 6.32
CA ASP A 50 0.32 0.52 6.42
C ASP A 50 -0.55 1.45 5.56
N VAL A 51 -1.70 0.97 5.08
CA VAL A 51 -2.60 1.75 4.23
C VAL A 51 -3.07 3.02 4.92
N HIS A 52 -2.99 4.13 4.17
CA HIS A 52 -3.54 5.41 4.61
C HIS A 52 -3.94 6.25 3.39
N LEU A 53 -4.64 7.35 3.67
CA LEU A 53 -5.08 8.28 2.64
C LEU A 53 -3.89 8.80 1.84
N GLY A 54 -3.98 8.73 0.51
CA GLY A 54 -2.98 9.30 -0.38
C GLY A 54 -3.60 10.25 -1.42
N LYS A 55 -2.74 10.86 -2.22
CA LYS A 55 -3.17 11.77 -3.31
C LYS A 55 -3.42 10.94 -4.58
N GLY A 56 -4.68 10.83 -4.98
CA GLY A 56 -5.11 10.04 -6.14
C GLY A 56 -5.42 8.59 -5.78
N ALA A 57 -4.44 7.86 -5.26
CA ALA A 57 -4.62 6.53 -4.66
C ALA A 57 -4.20 6.52 -3.19
N THR A 58 -4.62 5.49 -2.44
CA THR A 58 -4.08 5.24 -1.10
C THR A 58 -2.59 4.88 -1.18
N VAL A 59 -1.83 5.25 -0.16
CA VAL A 59 -0.51 4.65 0.07
C VAL A 59 -0.71 3.23 0.63
N GLY A 60 0.21 2.31 0.37
CA GLY A 60 0.10 0.94 0.88
C GLY A 60 -0.94 0.10 0.14
N SER A 61 -1.21 0.36 -1.15
CA SER A 61 -2.07 -0.50 -1.96
C SER A 61 -1.44 -0.88 -3.30
N VAL A 62 -1.85 -2.03 -3.82
CA VAL A 62 -1.58 -2.48 -5.19
C VAL A 62 -2.91 -2.45 -5.95
N ILE A 63 -2.93 -1.74 -7.07
CA ILE A 63 -4.12 -1.56 -7.91
C ILE A 63 -3.84 -2.19 -9.27
N ALA A 64 -4.43 -3.36 -9.53
CA ALA A 64 -4.32 -4.03 -10.81
C ALA A 64 -5.36 -3.47 -11.78
N MET A 65 -4.92 -3.00 -12.93
CA MET A 65 -5.77 -2.45 -13.99
C MET A 65 -5.60 -3.23 -15.29
N ARG A 66 -6.65 -3.31 -16.10
CA ARG A 66 -6.64 -3.88 -17.45
C ARG A 66 -6.79 -2.76 -18.47
N ASP A 67 -5.92 -2.75 -19.47
CA ASP A 67 -5.94 -1.81 -20.61
C ASP A 67 -5.95 -0.33 -20.21
N ALA A 68 -5.45 -0.01 -19.02
CA ALA A 68 -5.40 1.35 -18.47
C ALA A 68 -4.14 1.57 -17.62
N VAL A 69 -3.68 2.83 -17.57
CA VAL A 69 -2.60 3.29 -16.71
C VAL A 69 -3.05 4.57 -16.00
N SER A 70 -2.79 4.68 -14.70
CA SER A 70 -3.05 5.88 -13.90
C SER A 70 -1.76 6.37 -13.26
N PRO A 71 -1.17 7.49 -13.74
CA PRO A 71 0.01 8.09 -13.11
C PRO A 71 -0.23 8.44 -11.63
N ASN A 72 -1.44 8.89 -11.29
CA ASN A 72 -1.81 9.23 -9.92
C ASN A 72 -1.89 8.01 -8.99
N ALA A 73 -1.95 6.79 -9.53
CA ALA A 73 -1.88 5.56 -8.72
C ALA A 73 -0.43 5.16 -8.38
N VAL A 74 0.58 5.72 -9.07
CA VAL A 74 2.00 5.48 -8.78
C VAL A 74 2.49 6.36 -7.64
N GLY A 75 1.99 7.60 -7.57
CA GLY A 75 2.42 8.61 -6.62
C GLY A 75 3.23 9.73 -7.28
N VAL A 76 3.42 10.82 -6.54
CA VAL A 76 4.09 12.04 -7.05
C VAL A 76 5.60 11.88 -7.19
N ASP A 77 6.20 10.98 -6.42
CA ASP A 77 7.64 10.69 -6.42
C ASP A 77 7.90 9.32 -7.07
N ILE A 78 7.95 9.33 -8.41
CA ILE A 78 8.11 8.12 -9.21
C ILE A 78 9.53 7.59 -9.04
N GLY A 79 9.64 6.32 -8.65
CA GLY A 79 10.92 5.68 -8.37
C GLY A 79 11.37 5.82 -6.92
N CYS A 80 10.54 6.40 -6.04
CA CYS A 80 10.75 6.34 -4.60
C CYS A 80 10.90 4.87 -4.15
N GLY A 81 11.95 4.61 -3.37
CA GLY A 81 12.33 3.26 -2.97
C GLY A 81 13.61 3.27 -2.14
N MET A 82 14.02 2.08 -1.70
CA MET A 82 15.14 1.90 -0.79
C MET A 82 16.13 0.90 -1.40
N ASN A 83 17.43 1.21 -1.34
CA ASN A 83 18.50 0.26 -1.65
C ASN A 83 19.34 0.01 -0.39
N GLY A 84 19.40 -1.25 0.05
CA GLY A 84 20.22 -1.66 1.18
C GLY A 84 21.53 -2.30 0.71
N VAL A 85 22.67 -1.65 0.98
CA VAL A 85 23.99 -2.19 0.68
C VAL A 85 24.63 -2.75 1.95
N ARG A 86 25.08 -4.00 1.89
CA ARG A 86 25.78 -4.64 3.00
C ARG A 86 27.15 -3.99 3.19
N ALA A 87 27.35 -3.33 4.33
CA ALA A 87 28.67 -2.89 4.76
C ALA A 87 29.36 -3.96 5.62
N HIS A 88 30.69 -4.04 5.57
CA HIS A 88 31.49 -4.91 6.43
C HIS A 88 31.79 -4.30 7.82
N ALA A 89 31.18 -3.16 8.15
CA ALA A 89 31.38 -2.50 9.44
C ALA A 89 30.69 -3.29 10.56
N ARG A 90 31.43 -3.55 11.66
CA ARG A 90 30.84 -4.07 12.90
C ARG A 90 30.19 -2.92 13.67
N PRO A 91 28.91 -3.03 14.07
CA PRO A 91 28.29 -2.03 14.94
C PRO A 91 29.12 -1.86 16.23
N GLY A 92 29.55 -0.64 16.55
CA GLY A 92 30.20 -0.30 17.82
C GLY A 92 31.72 -0.09 17.83
N LEU A 93 32.45 -0.36 16.74
CA LEU A 93 33.85 0.06 16.63
C LEU A 93 33.92 1.52 16.16
N ARG A 94 33.76 2.47 17.09
CA ARG A 94 34.27 3.83 16.87
C ARG A 94 35.80 3.73 16.87
N GLY A 95 36.40 3.93 15.70
CA GLY A 95 37.85 3.97 15.57
C GLY A 95 38.43 5.02 16.51
N GLY A 96 39.15 4.57 17.54
CA GLY A 96 40.15 5.38 18.20
C GLY A 96 41.28 5.59 17.20
N LEU A 97 41.24 6.71 16.49
CA LEU A 97 42.40 7.26 15.82
C LEU A 97 43.02 8.21 16.83
N GLY A 98 44.19 7.82 17.33
CA GLY A 98 45.08 8.68 18.11
C GLY A 98 45.74 9.75 17.26
#